data_AF-A0A2T0B6I0-F1
#
_entry.id   AF-A0A2T0B6I0-F1
#
_cell.length_a   1.000
_cell.length_b   1.000
_cell.length_c   1.000
_cell.angle_alpha   90.00
_cell.angle_beta   90.00
_cell.angle_gamma   90.00
#
_symmetry.space_group_name_H-M   'P 1'
#
loop_
_entity.id
_entity.type
_entity.pdbx_description
1 polymer ?
#
loop_
_entity_poly.entity_id
_entity_poly.type
_entity_poly.pdbx_seq_one_letter_code
_entity_poly.pdbx_strand_id
1 'polypeptide(L)'
;MGVARPNILVVLAKLVLGFTNGGNIMNLTINQIRPTNYMNNQLKNNKDKKFILNIDDKKISEEEDKKLYEVYKKSHMAHSAYDFKEYKKNVITFPPTTAPGIVRKAWREKLEKCTTEEERLNMMSFGFHALEVLNKKNGNVPKDINGYLDFMEEMQAYIERYNNCPGVDGKYYEGLRDVANGFITELGKYK
;
A
#
# COMPACT_ATOMS: atom_id res chain seq x y z
N MET A 1 -31.83 -0.35 16.83
CA MET A 1 -31.14 -1.62 16.46
C MET A 1 -29.88 -1.25 15.69
N GLY A 2 -28.72 -1.28 16.34
CA GLY A 2 -27.45 -0.90 15.73
C GLY A 2 -26.83 -2.09 15.01
N VAL A 3 -26.58 -1.96 13.71
CA VAL A 3 -25.96 -3.00 12.89
C VAL A 3 -24.49 -3.11 13.29
N ALA A 4 -24.09 -4.28 13.80
CA ALA A 4 -22.73 -4.59 14.17
C ALA A 4 -21.82 -4.54 12.92
N ARG A 5 -20.77 -3.72 12.97
CA ARG A 5 -19.73 -3.67 11.94
C ARG A 5 -18.93 -4.98 11.98
N PRO A 6 -18.63 -5.61 10.84
CA PRO A 6 -17.79 -6.81 10.84
C PRO A 6 -16.38 -6.47 11.33
N ASN A 7 -15.91 -7.26 12.30
CA ASN A 7 -14.55 -7.19 12.83
C ASN A 7 -13.53 -7.49 11.72
N ILE A 8 -12.53 -6.60 11.59
CA ILE A 8 -11.38 -6.65 10.67
C ILE A 8 -10.62 -7.99 10.70
N LEU A 9 -10.73 -8.77 11.79
CA LEU A 9 -10.10 -10.10 11.88
C LEU A 9 -10.88 -11.22 11.16
N VAL A 10 -12.17 -11.08 10.88
CA VAL A 10 -12.99 -12.19 10.34
C VAL A 10 -12.82 -12.33 8.81
N VAL A 11 -12.42 -11.26 8.13
CA VAL A 11 -12.17 -11.30 6.67
C VAL A 11 -10.83 -11.99 6.35
N LEU A 12 -9.85 -11.95 7.26
CA LEU A 12 -8.52 -12.54 7.09
C LEU A 12 -8.53 -14.08 6.96
N ALA A 13 -9.54 -14.77 7.48
CA ALA A 13 -9.60 -16.23 7.48
C ALA A 13 -10.19 -16.86 6.19
N LYS A 14 -10.91 -16.09 5.36
CA LYS A 14 -11.64 -16.64 4.21
C LYS A 14 -10.88 -16.63 2.88
N LEU A 15 -9.78 -15.87 2.75
CA LEU A 15 -9.09 -15.73 1.47
C LEU A 15 -7.97 -16.77 1.23
N VAL A 16 -7.67 -17.64 2.19
CA VAL A 16 -6.49 -18.54 2.14
C VAL A 16 -6.77 -19.90 1.48
N LEU A 17 -7.99 -20.22 1.02
CA LEU A 17 -8.37 -21.60 0.61
C LEU A 17 -9.02 -21.80 -0.78
N GLY A 18 -8.61 -21.07 -1.80
CA GLY A 18 -8.87 -21.46 -3.19
C GLY A 18 -7.93 -20.67 -4.09
N PHE A 19 -7.06 -21.25 -4.91
CA PHE A 19 -7.42 -22.06 -6.07
C PHE A 19 -6.26 -23.01 -6.43
N THR A 20 -6.57 -24.25 -6.83
CA THR A 20 -5.67 -25.09 -7.63
C THR A 20 -6.41 -25.68 -8.83
N ASN A 21 -5.63 -25.81 -9.91
CA ASN A 21 -5.76 -26.68 -11.08
C ASN A 21 -6.49 -26.22 -12.34
N GLY A 22 -5.79 -26.41 -13.47
CA GLY A 22 -6.38 -26.91 -14.72
C GLY A 22 -5.98 -26.11 -15.96
N GLY A 23 -5.14 -26.69 -16.82
CA GLY A 23 -4.55 -26.03 -17.99
C GLY A 23 -5.43 -25.92 -19.23
N ASN A 24 -4.94 -25.16 -20.22
CA ASN A 24 -4.77 -25.61 -21.61
C ASN A 24 -4.02 -24.56 -22.45
N ILE A 25 -3.13 -25.05 -23.33
CA ILE A 25 -2.27 -24.26 -24.20
C ILE A 25 -3.04 -23.91 -25.48
N MET A 26 -3.10 -22.64 -25.85
CA MET A 26 -3.51 -22.24 -27.20
C MET A 26 -2.64 -21.08 -27.71
N ASN A 27 -1.89 -21.35 -28.78
CA ASN A 27 -1.10 -20.40 -29.55
C ASN A 27 -2.00 -19.38 -30.25
N LEU A 28 -1.79 -18.08 -29.99
CA LEU A 28 -2.34 -17.02 -30.82
C LEU A 28 -1.26 -15.96 -31.11
N THR A 29 -1.02 -15.78 -32.40
CA THR A 29 -0.07 -14.89 -33.05
C THR A 29 -0.35 -13.42 -32.70
N ILE A 30 0.64 -12.71 -32.14
CA ILE A 30 0.51 -11.30 -31.74
C ILE A 30 0.92 -10.40 -32.92
N ASN A 31 -0.04 -9.69 -33.51
CA ASN A 31 0.23 -8.52 -34.33
C ASN A 31 0.74 -7.38 -33.43
N GLN A 32 1.95 -6.90 -33.69
CA GLN A 32 2.57 -5.80 -32.96
C GLN A 32 1.86 -4.47 -33.23
N ILE A 33 1.04 -4.02 -32.28
CA ILE A 33 0.56 -2.64 -32.22
C ILE A 33 1.48 -1.87 -31.27
N ARG A 34 2.11 -0.82 -31.78
CA ARG A 34 3.05 0.06 -31.04
C ARG A 34 2.36 0.69 -29.82
N PRO A 35 3.00 0.76 -28.64
CA PRO A 35 2.43 1.48 -27.51
C PRO A 35 2.45 3.00 -27.75
N THR A 36 1.27 3.62 -27.66
CA THR A 36 1.06 5.06 -27.70
C THR A 36 1.56 5.67 -26.38
N ASN A 37 2.50 6.61 -26.46
CA ASN A 37 3.00 7.42 -25.34
C ASN A 37 1.85 8.16 -24.63
N TYR A 38 1.44 7.70 -23.46
CA TYR A 38 0.43 8.35 -22.62
C TYR A 38 0.98 8.71 -21.23
N MET A 39 2.18 9.28 -21.13
CA MET A 39 2.69 9.82 -19.85
C MET A 39 3.75 10.91 -20.05
N ASN A 40 3.41 12.11 -20.59
CA ASN A 40 4.39 13.19 -20.48
C ASN A 40 3.98 14.67 -20.58
N ASN A 41 2.73 15.08 -20.34
CA ASN A 41 2.36 16.50 -20.49
C ASN A 41 1.74 17.21 -19.27
N GLN A 42 1.64 16.59 -18.08
CA GLN A 42 1.08 17.27 -16.91
C GLN A 42 2.03 17.52 -15.73
N LEU A 43 3.30 17.09 -15.80
CA LEU A 43 4.28 17.31 -14.70
C LEU A 43 5.28 18.44 -14.95
N LYS A 44 5.19 19.14 -16.09
CA LYS A 44 6.02 20.31 -16.37
C LYS A 44 5.19 21.58 -16.14
N ASN A 45 5.13 22.03 -14.89
CA ASN A 45 5.12 23.44 -14.47
C ASN A 45 4.60 23.58 -13.02
N ASN A 46 5.46 23.28 -12.05
CA ASN A 46 5.52 24.03 -10.79
C ASN A 46 6.82 23.66 -10.05
N LYS A 47 7.94 24.14 -10.60
CA LYS A 47 9.11 24.41 -9.75
C LYS A 47 8.84 25.77 -9.10
N ASP A 48 8.80 25.79 -7.78
CA ASP A 48 9.06 26.94 -6.89
C ASP A 48 8.03 27.11 -5.77
N LYS A 49 8.25 26.33 -4.70
CA LYS A 49 8.30 26.76 -3.28
C LYS A 49 8.51 25.50 -2.44
N LYS A 50 9.77 25.23 -2.06
CA LYS A 50 10.11 24.16 -1.13
C LYS A 50 9.62 24.57 0.26
N PHE A 51 8.39 24.21 0.61
CA PHE A 51 7.88 24.34 1.97
C PHE A 51 8.58 23.27 2.81
N ILE A 52 9.70 23.65 3.43
CA ILE A 52 10.30 22.82 4.47
C ILE A 52 9.38 22.93 5.69
N LEU A 53 8.37 22.09 5.75
CA LEU A 53 7.63 21.87 6.98
C LEU A 53 8.65 21.33 8.00
N ASN A 54 8.81 22.04 9.12
CA ASN A 54 9.58 21.54 10.26
C ASN A 54 8.74 20.45 10.94
N ILE A 55 8.70 19.27 10.34
CA ILE A 55 7.90 18.13 10.78
C ILE A 55 8.67 17.43 11.89
N ASP A 56 8.10 17.44 13.11
CA ASP A 56 8.55 16.59 14.19
C ASP A 56 8.05 15.15 13.96
N ASP A 57 8.73 14.41 13.07
CA ASP A 57 8.37 13.03 12.72
C ASP A 57 8.43 12.08 13.92
N LYS A 58 9.25 12.41 14.93
CA LYS A 58 9.32 11.63 16.17
C LYS A 58 7.99 11.71 16.91
N LYS A 59 7.44 12.91 17.09
CA LYS A 59 6.12 13.09 17.72
C LYS A 59 5.02 12.39 16.91
N ILE A 60 5.04 12.50 15.59
CA ILE A 60 4.07 11.80 14.72
C ILE A 60 4.21 10.29 14.87
N SER A 61 5.44 9.78 14.95
CA SER A 61 5.70 8.35 15.13
C SER A 61 5.14 7.82 16.45
N GLU A 62 5.27 8.59 17.54
CA GLU A 62 4.66 8.26 18.83
C GLU A 62 3.13 8.29 18.78
N GLU A 63 2.54 9.24 18.05
CA GLU A 63 1.09 9.30 17.85
C GLU A 63 0.56 8.11 17.02
N GLU A 64 1.25 7.71 15.96
CA GLU A 64 0.86 6.55 15.16
C GLU A 64 1.05 5.24 15.95
N ASP A 65 2.06 5.15 16.83
CA ASP A 65 2.22 4.01 17.73
C ASP A 65 1.07 3.89 18.74
N LYS A 66 0.59 5.02 19.28
CA LYS A 66 -0.61 5.04 20.14
C LYS A 66 -1.84 4.54 19.39
N LYS A 67 -2.04 4.97 18.14
CA LYS A 67 -3.15 4.46 17.30
C LYS A 67 -3.04 2.96 17.06
N LEU A 68 -1.83 2.47 16.76
CA LEU A 68 -1.57 1.05 16.59
C LEU A 68 -1.81 0.25 17.89
N TYR A 69 -1.49 0.82 19.05
CA TYR A 69 -1.77 0.20 20.35
C TYR A 69 -3.27 0.02 20.60
N GLU A 70 -4.11 0.98 20.19
CA GLU A 70 -5.56 0.83 20.28
C GLU A 70 -6.09 -0.30 19.39
N VAL A 71 -5.47 -0.54 18.22
CA VAL A 71 -5.78 -1.69 17.36
C VAL A 71 -5.34 -2.99 18.04
N TYR A 72 -4.13 -3.02 18.59
CA TYR A 72 -3.60 -4.16 19.33
C TYR A 72 -4.55 -4.60 20.43
N LYS A 73 -4.99 -3.68 21.31
CA LYS A 73 -5.93 -3.97 22.41
C LYS A 73 -7.26 -4.59 21.96
N LYS A 74 -7.71 -4.28 20.75
CA LYS A 74 -8.97 -4.79 20.18
C LYS A 74 -8.77 -6.09 19.38
N SER A 75 -7.54 -6.47 19.10
CA SER A 75 -7.20 -7.67 18.36
C SER A 75 -7.15 -8.89 19.27
N HIS A 76 -7.29 -10.09 18.70
CA HIS A 76 -7.05 -11.33 19.46
C HIS A 76 -5.60 -11.47 19.93
N MET A 77 -4.66 -10.67 19.39
CA MET A 77 -3.26 -10.67 19.83
C MET A 77 -3.09 -10.11 21.24
N ALA A 78 -3.97 -9.21 21.71
CA ALA A 78 -3.92 -8.71 23.09
C ALA A 78 -4.21 -9.78 24.15
N HIS A 79 -4.80 -10.90 23.74
CA HIS A 79 -5.03 -12.07 24.60
C HIS A 79 -3.98 -13.17 24.40
N SER A 80 -2.95 -12.92 23.58
CA SER A 80 -1.83 -13.83 23.39
C SER A 80 -0.70 -13.53 24.38
N ALA A 81 0.36 -14.34 24.35
CA ALA A 81 1.57 -14.09 25.13
C ALA A 81 2.41 -12.91 24.58
N TYR A 82 2.08 -12.36 23.41
CA TYR A 82 2.82 -11.26 22.81
C TYR A 82 2.44 -9.93 23.44
N ASP A 83 3.44 -9.22 23.97
CA ASP A 83 3.24 -7.83 24.36
C ASP A 83 3.14 -6.90 23.13
N PHE A 84 2.84 -5.62 23.35
CA PHE A 84 2.72 -4.66 22.24
C PHE A 84 4.02 -4.49 21.43
N LYS A 85 5.18 -4.62 22.07
CA LYS A 85 6.48 -4.47 21.41
C LYS A 85 6.74 -5.66 20.48
N GLU A 86 6.44 -6.87 20.93
CA GLU A 86 6.50 -8.08 20.12
C GLU A 86 5.46 -8.05 18.99
N TYR A 87 4.23 -7.61 19.28
CA TYR A 87 3.21 -7.37 18.27
C TYR A 87 3.71 -6.42 17.18
N LYS A 88 4.28 -5.27 17.55
CA LYS A 88 4.79 -4.26 16.59
C LYS A 88 5.91 -4.81 15.71
N LYS A 89 6.73 -5.75 16.22
CA LYS A 89 7.81 -6.41 15.47
C LYS A 89 7.27 -7.46 14.48
N ASN A 90 6.19 -8.15 14.86
CA ASN A 90 5.68 -9.29 14.11
C ASN A 90 4.48 -8.94 13.20
N VAL A 91 3.88 -7.76 13.36
CA VAL A 91 2.76 -7.34 12.52
C VAL A 91 3.21 -7.09 11.08
N ILE A 92 2.60 -7.82 10.16
CA ILE A 92 2.82 -7.66 8.72
C ILE A 92 1.85 -6.57 8.24
N THR A 93 2.38 -5.37 7.99
CA THR A 93 1.59 -4.20 7.56
C THR A 93 2.39 -3.31 6.63
N PHE A 94 1.72 -2.70 5.68
CA PHE A 94 2.28 -1.64 4.85
C PHE A 94 1.71 -0.28 5.28
N PRO A 95 2.55 0.76 5.36
CA PRO A 95 4.00 0.72 5.50
C PRO A 95 4.41 -0.07 6.76
N PRO A 96 5.63 -0.64 6.81
CA PRO A 96 6.14 -1.27 8.02
C PRO A 96 6.06 -0.36 9.24
N THR A 97 5.95 -0.93 10.44
CA THR A 97 5.85 -0.17 11.70
C THR A 97 7.10 0.66 12.03
N THR A 98 8.20 0.41 11.31
CA THR A 98 9.47 1.13 11.37
C THR A 98 9.58 2.27 10.34
N ALA A 99 8.59 2.43 9.45
CA ALA A 99 8.55 3.53 8.51
C ALA A 99 8.41 4.88 9.25
N PRO A 100 8.86 6.00 8.64
CA PRO A 100 8.67 7.34 9.20
C PRO A 100 7.21 7.57 9.60
N GLY A 101 7.02 8.30 10.70
CA GLY A 101 5.69 8.56 11.26
C GLY A 101 4.76 9.19 10.23
N ILE A 102 5.28 10.13 9.44
CA ILE A 102 4.54 10.81 8.38
C ILE A 102 4.08 9.86 7.27
N VAL A 103 4.88 8.86 6.92
CA VAL A 103 4.55 7.86 5.90
C VAL A 103 3.45 6.94 6.40
N ARG A 104 3.55 6.47 7.65
CA ARG A 104 2.50 5.67 8.31
C ARG A 104 1.20 6.45 8.41
N LYS A 105 1.28 7.71 8.83
CA LYS A 105 0.13 8.62 8.95
C LYS A 105 -0.56 8.84 7.60
N ALA A 106 0.19 9.19 6.56
CA ALA A 106 -0.36 9.43 5.22
C ALA A 106 -1.10 8.20 4.69
N TRP A 107 -0.55 7.00 4.91
CA TRP A 107 -1.19 5.76 4.49
C TRP A 107 -2.47 5.47 5.26
N ARG A 108 -2.42 5.57 6.60
CA ARG A 108 -3.58 5.39 7.47
C ARG A 108 -4.71 6.34 7.09
N GLU A 109 -4.42 7.63 6.92
CA GLU A 109 -5.42 8.63 6.57
C GLU A 109 -6.02 8.39 5.19
N LYS A 110 -5.22 7.93 4.23
CA LYS A 110 -5.75 7.53 2.92
C LYS A 110 -6.72 6.35 3.06
N LEU A 111 -6.36 5.33 3.84
CA LEU A 111 -7.21 4.16 4.09
C LEU A 111 -8.52 4.53 4.81
N GLU A 112 -8.46 5.44 5.78
CA GLU A 112 -9.64 5.94 6.51
C GLU A 112 -10.58 6.76 5.62
N LYS A 113 -10.05 7.40 4.56
CA LYS A 113 -10.82 8.20 3.60
C LYS A 113 -11.45 7.36 2.49
N CYS A 114 -11.12 6.07 2.36
CA CYS A 114 -11.76 5.19 1.38
C CYS A 114 -13.27 5.12 1.65
N THR A 115 -14.06 5.51 0.64
CA THR A 115 -15.52 5.57 0.70
C THR A 115 -16.17 4.32 0.11
N THR A 116 -15.47 3.63 -0.80
CA THR A 116 -15.94 2.39 -1.42
C THR A 116 -15.14 1.18 -0.92
N GLU A 117 -15.75 -0.01 -1.01
CA GLU A 117 -15.02 -1.26 -0.72
C GLU A 117 -13.94 -1.54 -1.76
N GLU A 118 -14.17 -1.16 -3.02
CA GLU A 118 -13.18 -1.29 -4.09
C GLU A 118 -11.91 -0.49 -3.81
N GLU A 119 -12.03 0.78 -3.38
CA GLU A 119 -10.89 1.60 -2.95
C GLU A 119 -10.10 0.93 -1.82
N ARG A 120 -10.83 0.37 -0.84
CA ARG A 120 -10.23 -0.32 0.31
C ARG A 120 -9.51 -1.60 -0.13
N LEU A 121 -10.10 -2.40 -1.00
CA LEU A 121 -9.49 -3.61 -1.55
C LEU A 121 -8.25 -3.29 -2.40
N ASN A 122 -8.28 -2.20 -3.17
CA ASN A 122 -7.13 -1.74 -3.94
C ASN A 122 -5.99 -1.31 -3.01
N MET A 123 -6.28 -0.54 -1.96
CA MET A 123 -5.29 -0.16 -0.94
C MET A 123 -4.66 -1.38 -0.25
N MET A 124 -5.48 -2.35 0.16
CA MET A 124 -4.99 -3.58 0.79
C MET A 124 -4.14 -4.42 -0.16
N SER A 125 -4.61 -4.61 -1.39
CA SER A 125 -3.89 -5.35 -2.44
C SER A 125 -2.56 -4.70 -2.77
N PHE A 126 -2.53 -3.38 -2.92
CA PHE A 126 -1.29 -2.64 -3.11
C PHE A 126 -0.33 -2.84 -1.94
N GLY A 127 -0.82 -2.75 -0.69
CA GLY A 127 -0.02 -2.98 0.51
C GLY A 127 0.64 -4.36 0.55
N PHE A 128 -0.07 -5.41 0.12
CA PHE A 128 0.50 -6.75 0.00
C PHE A 128 1.64 -6.83 -1.03
N HIS A 129 1.42 -6.30 -2.23
CA HIS A 129 2.47 -6.26 -3.27
C HIS A 129 3.67 -5.43 -2.83
N ALA A 130 3.42 -4.29 -2.19
CA ALA A 130 4.47 -3.43 -1.66
C ALA A 130 5.32 -4.15 -0.60
N LEU A 131 4.70 -4.91 0.29
CA LEU A 131 5.41 -5.75 1.25
C LEU A 131 6.24 -6.84 0.57
N GLU A 132 5.72 -7.48 -0.46
CA GLU A 132 6.47 -8.48 -1.22
C GLU A 132 7.73 -7.86 -1.86
N VAL A 133 7.59 -6.70 -2.49
CA VAL A 133 8.72 -5.98 -3.08
C VAL A 133 9.72 -5.55 -2.00
N LEU A 134 9.27 -5.01 -0.86
CA LEU A 134 10.15 -4.63 0.25
C LEU A 134 10.88 -5.84 0.85
N ASN A 135 10.21 -6.99 1.00
CA ASN A 135 10.81 -8.21 1.53
C ASN A 135 11.92 -8.75 0.62
N LYS A 136 11.74 -8.66 -0.71
CA LYS A 136 12.79 -9.00 -1.69
C LYS A 136 14.03 -8.11 -1.58
N LYS A 137 13.93 -6.95 -0.94
CA LYS A 137 15.06 -6.04 -0.68
C LYS A 137 15.87 -6.36 0.58
N ASN A 138 15.63 -7.50 1.24
CA ASN A 138 16.41 -7.98 2.40
C ASN A 138 16.63 -6.94 3.51
N GLY A 139 15.60 -6.17 3.84
CA GLY A 139 15.66 -5.18 4.94
C GLY A 139 16.10 -3.77 4.53
N ASN A 140 16.35 -3.51 3.24
CA ASN A 140 16.49 -2.14 2.72
C ASN A 140 15.14 -1.43 2.58
N VAL A 141 14.44 -1.29 3.71
CA VAL A 141 13.20 -0.51 3.81
C VAL A 141 13.55 0.98 3.77
N PRO A 142 12.84 1.79 2.98
CA PRO A 142 13.04 3.23 2.97
C PRO A 142 12.91 3.85 4.37
N LYS A 143 13.79 4.80 4.69
CA LYS A 143 13.91 5.42 6.02
C LYS A 143 13.45 6.88 6.05
N ASP A 144 13.07 7.44 4.92
CA ASP A 144 12.62 8.82 4.78
C ASP A 144 11.56 8.96 3.68
N ILE A 145 10.99 10.16 3.54
CA ILE A 145 9.95 10.45 2.54
C ILE A 145 10.45 10.22 1.11
N ASN A 146 11.69 10.64 0.79
CA ASN A 146 12.21 10.51 -0.57
C ASN A 146 12.38 9.03 -0.96
N GLY A 147 12.90 8.21 -0.06
CA GLY A 147 12.99 6.78 -0.30
C GLY A 147 11.62 6.11 -0.47
N TYR A 148 10.56 6.60 0.19
CA TYR A 148 9.20 6.11 -0.06
C TYR A 148 8.63 6.61 -1.38
N LEU A 149 8.98 7.82 -1.83
CA LEU A 149 8.62 8.31 -3.16
C LEU A 149 9.30 7.49 -4.26
N ASP A 150 10.61 7.26 -4.15
CA ASP A 150 11.36 6.40 -5.07
C ASP A 150 10.78 4.98 -5.08
N PHE A 151 10.41 4.45 -3.90
CA PHE A 151 9.75 3.16 -3.79
C PHE A 151 8.37 3.13 -4.47
N MET A 152 7.60 4.22 -4.47
CA MET A 152 6.34 4.28 -5.21
C MET A 152 6.55 4.27 -6.73
N GLU A 153 7.61 4.90 -7.23
CA GLU A 153 7.99 4.81 -8.64
C GLU A 153 8.35 3.37 -9.03
N GLU A 154 9.08 2.65 -8.16
CA GLU A 154 9.35 1.23 -8.36
C GLU A 154 8.05 0.40 -8.37
N MET A 155 7.11 0.70 -7.47
CA MET A 155 5.82 0.03 -7.42
C MET A 155 4.98 0.29 -8.68
N GLN A 156 5.02 1.50 -9.25
CA GLN A 156 4.39 1.78 -10.53
C GLN A 156 5.01 0.94 -11.66
N ALA A 157 6.34 0.87 -11.73
CA ALA A 157 7.04 0.02 -12.70
C ALA A 157 6.72 -1.47 -12.53
N TYR A 158 6.57 -1.93 -11.28
CA TYR A 158 6.08 -3.27 -10.96
C TYR A 158 4.68 -3.49 -11.53
N ILE A 159 3.72 -2.60 -11.23
CA ILE A 159 2.34 -2.70 -11.71
C ILE A 159 2.28 -2.74 -13.24
N GLU A 160 3.00 -1.85 -13.92
CA GLU A 160 3.03 -1.83 -15.40
C GLU A 160 3.55 -3.12 -16.02
N ARG A 161 4.54 -3.77 -15.39
CA ARG A 161 5.07 -5.05 -15.85
C ARG A 161 4.02 -6.16 -15.85
N TYR A 162 3.09 -6.10 -14.89
CA TYR A 162 2.06 -7.13 -14.70
C TYR A 162 0.69 -6.73 -15.25
N ASN A 163 0.50 -5.48 -15.70
CA ASN A 163 -0.78 -4.94 -16.20
C ASN A 163 -1.36 -5.67 -17.44
N ASN A 164 -0.60 -6.58 -18.06
CA ASN A 164 -1.05 -7.40 -19.18
C ASN A 164 -1.15 -8.91 -18.82
N CYS A 165 -1.27 -9.24 -17.54
CA CYS A 165 -1.39 -10.63 -17.10
C CYS A 165 -2.71 -11.24 -17.60
N PRO A 166 -2.68 -12.34 -18.40
CA PRO A 166 -3.89 -12.99 -18.88
C PRO A 166 -4.77 -13.45 -17.70
N GLY A 167 -6.07 -13.13 -17.75
CA GLY A 167 -7.04 -13.55 -16.74
C GLY A 167 -7.22 -12.59 -15.56
N VAL A 168 -6.54 -11.45 -15.54
CA VAL A 168 -6.76 -10.37 -14.55
C VAL A 168 -7.41 -9.18 -15.23
N ASP A 169 -8.49 -8.64 -14.66
CA ASP A 169 -9.18 -7.45 -15.18
C ASP A 169 -8.24 -6.23 -15.11
N GLY A 170 -8.15 -5.46 -16.19
CA GLY A 170 -7.34 -4.24 -16.26
C GLY A 170 -7.70 -3.21 -15.17
N LYS A 171 -8.97 -3.19 -14.73
CA LYS A 171 -9.43 -2.34 -13.62
C LYS A 171 -8.69 -2.59 -12.31
N TYR A 172 -8.24 -3.83 -12.09
CA TYR A 172 -7.43 -4.16 -10.91
C TYR A 172 -6.12 -3.35 -10.91
N TYR A 173 -5.41 -3.33 -12.04
CA TYR A 173 -4.13 -2.62 -12.16
C TYR A 173 -4.31 -1.10 -12.22
N GLU A 174 -5.42 -0.60 -12.77
CA GLU A 174 -5.83 0.81 -12.64
C GLU A 174 -5.98 1.19 -11.16
N GLY A 175 -6.72 0.41 -10.38
CA GLY A 175 -6.88 0.63 -8.95
C GLY A 175 -5.55 0.66 -8.18
N LEU A 176 -4.61 -0.25 -8.51
CA LEU A 176 -3.28 -0.24 -7.91
C LEU A 176 -2.46 1.02 -8.28
N ARG A 177 -2.55 1.50 -9.53
CA ARG A 177 -1.90 2.74 -9.96
C ARG A 177 -2.46 3.95 -9.24
N ASP A 178 -3.77 4.01 -9.06
CA ASP A 178 -4.42 5.11 -8.32
C ASP A 178 -4.01 5.14 -6.85
N VAL A 179 -3.80 3.97 -6.25
CA VAL A 179 -3.21 3.88 -4.90
C VAL A 179 -1.82 4.49 -4.88
N ALA A 180 -0.93 4.08 -5.78
CA ALA A 180 0.44 4.60 -5.88
C ALA A 180 0.46 6.12 -6.12
N ASN A 181 -0.26 6.60 -7.14
CA ASN A 181 -0.33 8.01 -7.53
C ASN A 181 -0.84 8.90 -6.40
N GLY A 182 -1.92 8.48 -5.73
CA GLY A 182 -2.46 9.26 -4.62
C GLY A 182 -1.53 9.22 -3.40
N PHE A 183 -0.75 8.16 -3.21
CA PHE A 183 0.21 8.10 -2.11
C PHE A 183 1.43 8.99 -2.38
N ILE A 184 1.95 9.01 -3.61
CA ILE A 184 2.96 9.98 -4.08
C ILE A 184 2.47 11.40 -3.84
N THR A 185 1.23 11.70 -4.24
CA THR A 185 0.62 13.03 -4.06
C THR A 185 0.52 13.42 -2.59
N GLU A 186 0.14 12.47 -1.71
CA GLU A 186 0.04 12.75 -0.26
C GLU A 186 1.41 12.99 0.37
N LEU A 187 2.40 12.13 0.06
CA LEU A 187 3.76 12.28 0.58
C LEU A 187 4.47 13.53 0.05
N GLY A 188 4.18 13.93 -1.19
CA GLY A 188 4.73 15.12 -1.83
C GLY A 188 4.42 16.43 -1.09
N LYS A 189 3.39 16.45 -0.23
CA LYS A 189 3.06 17.62 0.62
C LYS A 189 4.10 17.91 1.69
N TYR A 190 5.00 16.96 1.97
CA TYR A 190 5.95 17.00 3.07
C TYR A 190 7.41 17.12 2.61
N LYS A 191 7.65 17.43 1.33
CA LYS A 191 8.97 17.58 0.68
C LYS A 191 9.42 19.05 0.60
#